data_AF-A0A7W2IXI0-F1
#
_entry.id   AF-A0A7W2IXI0-F1
#
_cell.length_a   1.000
_cell.length_b   1.000
_cell.length_c   1.000
_cell.angle_alpha   90.00
_cell.angle_beta   90.00
_cell.angle_gamma   90.00
#
_symmetry.space_group_name_H-M   'P 1'
#
loop_
_entity.id
_entity.type
_entity.pdbx_description
1 polymer ?
#
loop_
_entity_poly.entity_id
_entity_poly.type
_entity_poly.pdbx_seq_one_letter_code
_entity_poly.pdbx_strand_id
1 'polypeptide(L)'
;MTISDTNGDNNGNGNGKKVTVITKSSTLKSKEIAAVTTKNLKSNTESNLSTFDKLVLSEYLDLNEKNFDKPEIESFKAAFKGYYKLKEEGKIKKDILTIIDFTKSSTERRMWVIDMNKHEILHQTVVSHGRNSGKEFANDFSNTPESFKSSLGFYATAETYSGQHGLSLRLDGLESGINSNARARDIVIHAADYANEAMGKNQGYLGRSLGCPALPIEVAHKIINLIKDESCLFIYHADKKDYLSKSKLLN
;
A
#
# COMPACT_ATOMS: atom_id res chain seq x y z
N MET A 1 47.97 13.57 22.11
CA MET A 1 49.12 12.67 21.88
C MET A 1 49.36 12.66 20.39
N THR A 2 50.31 13.47 19.94
CA THR A 2 50.73 13.64 18.56
C THR A 2 51.62 12.48 18.16
N ILE A 3 51.30 11.81 17.06
CA ILE A 3 52.23 10.97 16.30
C ILE A 3 51.96 11.26 14.83
N SER A 4 52.93 11.90 14.19
CA SER A 4 53.13 12.01 12.75
C SER A 4 54.03 10.86 12.28
N ASP A 5 54.14 10.74 10.95
CA ASP A 5 55.08 9.95 10.13
C ASP A 5 54.43 8.74 9.44
N THR A 6 54.70 8.38 8.19
CA THR A 6 55.32 9.03 7.00
C THR A 6 54.89 8.19 5.77
N ASN A 7 54.99 8.82 4.59
CA ASN A 7 54.94 8.37 3.20
C ASN A 7 54.95 6.85 2.83
N GLY A 8 54.24 6.55 1.74
CA GLY A 8 54.49 5.39 0.87
C GLY A 8 53.56 5.35 -0.34
N ASP A 9 53.99 5.95 -1.45
CA ASP A 9 53.37 5.80 -2.78
C ASP A 9 53.52 4.36 -3.30
N ASN A 10 52.48 3.82 -3.95
CA ASN A 10 52.68 2.99 -5.13
C ASN A 10 51.40 2.87 -6.00
N ASN A 11 51.59 3.16 -7.27
CA ASN A 11 50.63 3.16 -8.36
C ASN A 11 50.52 1.72 -8.96
N GLY A 12 49.32 1.27 -9.33
CA GLY A 12 49.13 -0.09 -9.86
C GLY A 12 47.72 -0.39 -10.40
N ASN A 13 47.59 -0.24 -11.71
CA ASN A 13 46.41 -0.46 -12.55
C ASN A 13 46.02 -1.96 -12.66
N GLY A 14 44.71 -2.25 -12.70
CA GLY A 14 44.16 -3.28 -13.56
C GLY A 14 43.72 -4.63 -12.96
N ASN A 15 42.45 -4.94 -13.27
CA ASN A 15 41.90 -6.25 -13.63
C ASN A 15 41.01 -6.98 -12.60
N GLY A 16 39.80 -7.30 -13.07
CA GLY A 16 38.66 -7.69 -12.26
C GLY A 16 38.73 -9.08 -11.63
N LYS A 17 38.02 -9.21 -10.51
CA LYS A 17 37.48 -10.47 -10.02
C LYS A 17 36.01 -10.26 -9.68
N LYS A 18 35.14 -11.02 -10.35
CA LYS A 18 33.77 -11.30 -9.91
C LYS A 18 33.84 -11.79 -8.46
N VAL A 19 33.20 -11.07 -7.54
CA VAL A 19 32.95 -11.58 -6.19
C VAL A 19 31.47 -11.89 -6.11
N THR A 20 31.18 -13.18 -6.21
CA THR A 20 29.89 -13.78 -5.85
C THR A 20 29.77 -13.69 -4.32
N VAL A 21 28.81 -12.91 -3.82
CA VAL A 21 28.43 -12.96 -2.40
C VAL A 21 27.09 -13.69 -2.30
N ILE A 22 27.18 -14.98 -2.00
CA ILE A 22 26.07 -15.73 -1.40
C ILE A 22 26.18 -15.49 0.11
N THR A 23 25.17 -14.90 0.73
CA THR A 23 24.91 -15.13 2.16
C THR A 23 23.42 -15.13 2.47
N LYS A 24 23.04 -16.17 3.21
CA LYS A 24 21.74 -16.45 3.80
C LYS A 24 21.41 -15.44 4.92
N SER A 25 20.12 -15.13 5.02
CA SER A 25 19.31 -14.88 6.23
C SER A 25 20.00 -14.32 7.48
N SER A 26 19.59 -13.13 7.94
CA SER A 26 19.12 -12.89 9.32
C SER A 26 18.93 -11.39 9.61
N THR A 27 17.80 -11.07 10.24
CA THR A 27 17.58 -9.98 11.22
C THR A 27 18.56 -8.80 11.20
N LEU A 28 18.20 -7.72 10.50
CA LEU A 28 18.84 -6.42 10.75
C LEU A 28 18.15 -5.75 11.95
N LYS A 29 18.92 -5.58 13.03
CA LYS A 29 18.50 -4.80 14.20
C LYS A 29 18.52 -3.31 13.82
N SER A 30 17.53 -2.57 14.29
CA SER A 30 17.26 -1.14 14.08
C SER A 30 18.44 -0.16 14.21
N LYS A 31 19.58 -0.57 14.81
CA LYS A 31 20.81 0.24 14.89
C LYS A 31 21.67 0.19 13.62
N GLU A 32 21.61 -0.88 12.83
CA GLU A 32 22.40 -0.99 11.58
C GLU A 32 21.80 -0.18 10.44
N ILE A 33 20.47 -0.06 10.40
CA ILE A 33 19.74 0.83 9.48
C ILE A 33 20.20 2.29 9.72
N ALA A 34 20.30 2.73 10.98
CA ALA A 34 20.76 4.08 11.32
C ALA A 34 22.23 4.36 10.93
N ALA A 35 23.09 3.33 10.96
CA ALA A 35 24.51 3.44 10.64
C ALA A 35 24.80 3.43 9.13
N VAL A 36 23.98 2.71 8.35
CA VAL A 36 24.05 2.73 6.87
C VAL A 36 23.57 4.08 6.33
N THR A 37 22.55 4.68 6.95
CA THR A 37 22.03 6.00 6.55
C THR A 37 23.04 7.14 6.75
N THR A 38 23.96 7.04 7.71
CA THR A 38 24.92 8.13 7.98
C THR A 38 26.12 8.16 7.03
N LYS A 39 26.46 7.05 6.36
CA LYS A 39 27.68 6.96 5.55
C LYS A 39 27.50 7.39 4.09
N ASN A 40 26.27 7.38 3.56
CA ASN A 40 25.95 7.77 2.17
C ASN A 40 25.40 9.19 2.00
N LEU A 41 25.32 10.00 3.06
CA LEU A 41 24.83 11.39 3.00
C LEU A 41 25.90 12.42 2.59
N LYS A 42 27.08 12.00 2.14
CA LYS A 42 28.12 12.90 1.63
C LYS A 42 28.16 12.94 0.11
N SER A 43 27.11 13.45 -0.53
CA SER A 43 27.21 14.10 -1.84
C SER A 43 25.95 14.93 -2.16
N ASN A 44 26.05 16.24 -1.93
CA ASN A 44 25.43 17.38 -2.62
C ASN A 44 24.00 17.26 -3.16
N THR A 45 23.02 17.57 -2.31
CA THR A 45 22.08 18.71 -2.43
C THR A 45 21.23 18.69 -1.16
N GLU A 46 21.04 19.85 -0.53
CA GLU A 46 20.21 19.98 0.68
C GLU A 46 18.76 19.59 0.37
N SER A 47 18.45 18.31 0.55
CA SER A 47 17.06 17.85 0.56
C SER A 47 16.44 18.24 1.90
N ASN A 48 15.57 19.26 1.87
CA ASN A 48 14.64 19.69 2.93
C ASN A 48 13.59 18.60 3.30
N LEU A 49 13.89 17.34 2.98
CA LEU A 49 13.01 16.20 3.13
C LEU A 49 13.18 15.62 4.54
N SER A 50 12.07 15.40 5.25
CA SER A 50 12.12 14.88 6.62
C SER A 50 12.74 13.47 6.66
N THR A 51 13.23 13.03 7.82
CA THR A 51 13.75 11.66 7.98
C THR A 51 12.72 10.61 7.58
N PHE A 52 11.45 10.83 7.90
CA PHE A 52 10.34 9.96 7.50
C PHE A 52 10.18 9.92 5.99
N ASP A 53 10.19 11.08 5.34
CA ASP A 53 10.05 11.16 3.89
C ASP A 53 11.22 10.52 3.14
N LYS A 54 12.45 10.62 3.68
CA LYS A 54 13.63 9.91 3.14
C LYS A 54 13.48 8.40 3.27
N LEU A 55 12.97 7.92 4.40
CA LEU A 55 12.68 6.50 4.61
C LEU A 55 11.64 6.01 3.59
N VAL A 56 10.49 6.70 3.49
CA VAL A 56 9.45 6.34 2.52
C VAL A 56 9.98 6.33 1.10
N LEU A 57 10.79 7.32 0.71
CA LEU A 57 11.35 7.38 -0.62
C LEU A 57 12.31 6.22 -0.88
N SER A 58 13.17 5.85 0.08
CA SER A 58 14.04 4.67 -0.03
C SER A 58 13.21 3.41 -0.25
N GLU A 59 12.23 3.19 0.61
CA GLU A 59 11.34 2.03 0.59
C GLU A 59 10.55 1.94 -0.71
N TYR A 60 10.05 3.07 -1.20
CA TYR A 60 9.35 3.16 -2.47
C TYR A 60 10.24 2.87 -3.67
N LEU A 61 11.48 3.37 -3.68
CA LEU A 61 12.43 3.12 -4.77
C LEU A 61 12.87 1.65 -4.80
N ASP A 62 13.05 1.04 -3.64
CA ASP A 62 13.47 -0.35 -3.46
C ASP A 62 12.35 -1.37 -3.72
N LEU A 63 11.09 -0.95 -3.87
CA LEU A 63 9.99 -1.84 -4.23
C LEU A 63 10.28 -2.58 -5.54
N ASN A 64 10.34 -3.90 -5.46
CA ASN A 64 10.40 -4.78 -6.60
C ASN A 64 9.03 -4.83 -7.32
N GLU A 65 8.97 -4.15 -8.45
CA GLU A 65 7.81 -4.01 -9.32
C GLU A 65 7.42 -5.31 -10.03
N LYS A 66 8.39 -6.20 -10.26
CA LYS A 66 8.28 -7.32 -11.20
C LYS A 66 7.78 -6.85 -12.58
N ASN A 67 6.48 -6.97 -12.83
CA ASN A 67 5.79 -6.60 -14.07
C ASN A 67 4.58 -5.68 -13.80
N PHE A 68 4.55 -5.03 -12.64
CA PHE A 68 3.48 -4.12 -12.21
C PHE A 68 4.00 -2.69 -12.12
N ASP A 69 3.09 -1.73 -12.25
CA ASP A 69 3.43 -0.34 -11.98
C ASP A 69 3.43 -0.08 -10.46
N LYS A 70 4.22 0.88 -10.00
CA LYS A 70 4.17 1.35 -8.61
C LYS A 70 2.87 2.12 -8.32
N PRO A 71 2.34 2.07 -7.08
CA PRO A 71 1.32 3.01 -6.64
C PRO A 71 1.85 4.44 -6.70
N GLU A 72 0.95 5.44 -6.74
CA GLU A 72 1.40 6.84 -6.64
C GLU A 72 2.14 7.05 -5.30
N ILE A 73 3.24 7.82 -5.33
CA ILE A 73 4.09 8.02 -4.15
C ILE A 73 3.30 8.56 -2.96
N GLU A 74 2.31 9.41 -3.19
CA GLU A 74 1.48 10.00 -2.12
C GLU A 74 0.58 8.95 -1.45
N SER A 75 -0.05 8.05 -2.23
CA SER A 75 -0.87 6.98 -1.67
C SER A 75 -0.01 5.93 -0.98
N PHE A 76 1.16 5.60 -1.53
CA PHE A 76 2.15 4.75 -0.86
C PHE A 76 2.64 5.35 0.46
N LYS A 77 3.02 6.63 0.48
CA LYS A 77 3.49 7.33 1.68
C LYS A 77 2.46 7.30 2.80
N ALA A 78 1.20 7.62 2.47
CA ALA A 78 0.11 7.57 3.42
C ALA A 78 -0.11 6.15 3.95
N ALA A 79 -0.15 5.15 3.04
CA ALA A 79 -0.29 3.74 3.39
C ALA A 79 0.84 3.26 4.31
N PHE A 80 2.08 3.60 3.99
CA PHE A 80 3.29 3.26 4.73
C PHE A 80 3.21 3.80 6.17
N LYS A 81 2.84 5.08 6.33
CA LYS A 81 2.67 5.71 7.64
C LYS A 81 1.68 4.93 8.52
N GLY A 82 0.46 4.70 8.02
CA GLY A 82 -0.57 4.03 8.81
C GLY A 82 -0.32 2.54 8.99
N TYR A 83 0.29 1.86 8.02
CA TYR A 83 0.68 0.45 8.12
C TYR A 83 1.58 0.20 9.33
N TYR A 84 2.69 0.93 9.46
CA TYR A 84 3.62 0.71 10.57
C TYR A 84 3.02 1.11 11.92
N LYS A 85 2.23 2.19 11.98
CA LYS A 85 1.52 2.58 13.20
C LYS A 85 0.54 1.49 13.66
N LEU A 86 -0.26 0.95 12.75
CA LEU A 86 -1.23 -0.10 13.06
C LEU A 86 -0.56 -1.45 13.35
N LYS A 87 0.60 -1.73 12.74
CA LYS A 87 1.44 -2.89 13.07
C LYS A 87 1.97 -2.80 14.51
N GLU A 88 2.48 -1.63 14.90
CA GLU A 88 2.96 -1.37 16.26
C GLU A 88 1.84 -1.46 17.30
N GLU A 89 0.63 -1.00 16.96
CA GLU A 89 -0.57 -1.15 17.78
C GLU A 89 -1.11 -2.60 17.86
N GLY A 90 -0.52 -3.55 17.12
CA GLY A 90 -0.92 -4.95 17.09
C GLY A 90 -2.23 -5.24 16.33
N LYS A 91 -2.78 -4.25 15.62
CA LYS A 91 -4.00 -4.39 14.81
C LYS A 91 -3.77 -5.09 13.48
N ILE A 92 -2.54 -5.03 12.96
CA ILE A 92 -2.12 -5.69 11.73
C ILE A 92 -1.08 -6.74 12.08
N LYS A 93 -1.33 -8.00 11.72
CA LYS A 93 -0.45 -9.12 12.04
C LYS A 93 0.35 -9.61 10.84
N LYS A 94 -0.17 -9.47 9.63
CA LYS A 94 0.52 -9.88 8.40
C LYS A 94 1.44 -8.81 7.86
N ASP A 95 2.49 -9.22 7.14
CA ASP A 95 3.42 -8.32 6.44
C ASP A 95 2.91 -7.97 5.04
N ILE A 96 1.60 -7.79 4.90
CA ILE A 96 0.93 -7.53 3.63
C ILE A 96 0.19 -6.20 3.73
N LEU A 97 0.51 -5.30 2.80
CA LEU A 97 -0.14 -4.01 2.63
C LEU A 97 -0.91 -4.00 1.32
N THR A 98 -2.20 -3.69 1.39
CA THR A 98 -3.05 -3.49 0.22
C THR A 98 -3.40 -2.02 0.10
N ILE A 99 -3.17 -1.42 -1.07
CA ILE A 99 -3.49 -0.01 -1.35
C ILE A 99 -4.55 0.02 -2.43
N ILE A 100 -5.61 0.79 -2.22
CA ILE A 100 -6.58 1.18 -3.24
C ILE A 100 -6.51 2.69 -3.39
N ASP A 101 -6.20 3.19 -4.58
CA ASP A 101 -6.08 4.62 -4.85
C ASP A 101 -7.30 5.15 -5.62
N PHE A 102 -8.25 5.74 -4.91
CA PHE A 102 -9.47 6.29 -5.51
C PHE A 102 -9.28 7.64 -6.18
N THR A 103 -8.08 8.23 -6.17
CA THR A 103 -7.79 9.39 -7.02
C THR A 103 -7.72 9.00 -8.51
N LYS A 104 -7.51 7.71 -8.80
CA LYS A 104 -7.39 7.15 -10.15
C LYS A 104 -8.73 6.65 -10.68
N SER A 105 -8.89 6.64 -12.01
CA SER A 105 -10.10 6.15 -12.69
C SER A 105 -10.40 4.70 -12.28
N SER A 106 -11.68 4.32 -12.22
CA SER A 106 -12.04 2.91 -12.05
C SER A 106 -11.52 2.00 -13.15
N THR A 107 -11.21 2.56 -14.32
CA THR A 107 -10.65 1.81 -15.46
C THR A 107 -9.15 1.57 -15.35
N GLU A 108 -8.46 2.24 -14.42
CA GLU A 108 -7.04 2.05 -14.15
C GLU A 108 -6.80 0.95 -13.11
N ARG A 109 -5.65 0.29 -13.21
CA ARG A 109 -5.20 -0.69 -12.22
C ARG A 109 -4.75 0.01 -10.93
N ARG A 110 -5.75 0.38 -10.12
CA ARG A 110 -5.63 1.23 -8.93
C ARG A 110 -5.62 0.50 -7.60
N MET A 111 -5.43 -0.82 -7.60
CA MET A 111 -5.22 -1.62 -6.41
C MET A 111 -3.90 -2.36 -6.48
N TRP A 112 -3.11 -2.29 -5.41
CA TRP A 112 -1.85 -3.00 -5.23
C TRP A 112 -1.88 -3.88 -3.99
N VAL A 113 -1.27 -5.07 -4.07
CA VAL A 113 -0.95 -5.92 -2.92
C VAL A 113 0.56 -6.02 -2.82
N ILE A 114 1.12 -5.63 -1.69
CA ILE A 114 2.57 -5.48 -1.46
C ILE A 114 2.99 -6.38 -0.29
N ASP A 115 4.02 -7.18 -0.49
CA ASP A 115 4.75 -7.86 0.58
C ASP A 115 5.75 -6.87 1.20
N MET A 116 5.46 -6.42 2.41
CA MET A 116 6.26 -5.40 3.10
C MET A 116 7.55 -5.97 3.70
N ASN A 117 7.68 -7.30 3.77
CA ASN A 117 8.90 -7.96 4.25
C ASN A 117 9.88 -8.19 3.09
N LYS A 118 9.34 -8.56 1.92
CA LYS A 118 10.12 -8.74 0.69
C LYS A 118 10.29 -7.48 -0.16
N HIS A 119 9.61 -6.39 0.21
CA HIS A 119 9.53 -5.15 -0.56
C HIS A 119 9.12 -5.43 -2.02
N GLU A 120 8.04 -6.19 -2.21
CA GLU A 120 7.65 -6.72 -3.52
C GLU A 120 6.16 -6.47 -3.82
N ILE A 121 5.86 -5.99 -5.02
CA ILE A 121 4.48 -5.94 -5.52
C ILE A 121 4.04 -7.34 -5.96
N LEU A 122 3.09 -7.92 -5.22
CA LEU A 122 2.54 -9.25 -5.47
C LEU A 122 1.41 -9.26 -6.51
N HIS A 123 0.65 -8.17 -6.55
CA HIS A 123 -0.49 -8.04 -7.45
C HIS A 123 -0.84 -6.58 -7.73
N GLN A 124 -1.29 -6.30 -8.95
CA GLN A 124 -1.94 -5.05 -9.34
C GLN A 124 -3.22 -5.34 -10.13
N THR A 125 -4.33 -4.65 -9.86
CA THR A 125 -5.60 -4.86 -10.57
C THR A 125 -6.52 -3.64 -10.54
N VAL A 126 -7.57 -3.66 -11.35
CA VAL A 126 -8.69 -2.72 -11.27
C VAL A 126 -9.59 -3.07 -10.08
N VAL A 127 -10.28 -2.09 -9.51
CA VAL A 127 -11.22 -2.31 -8.39
C VAL A 127 -12.38 -1.33 -8.47
N SER A 128 -13.61 -1.82 -8.24
CA SER A 128 -14.83 -1.00 -8.26
C SER A 128 -15.07 -0.30 -6.91
N HIS A 129 -15.92 0.72 -6.92
CA HIS A 129 -16.35 1.46 -5.72
C HIS A 129 -17.88 1.51 -5.63
N GLY A 130 -18.40 2.09 -4.54
CA GLY A 130 -19.83 2.26 -4.30
C GLY A 130 -20.50 3.21 -5.30
N ARG A 131 -21.70 2.86 -5.78
CA ARG A 131 -22.41 3.58 -6.85
C ARG A 131 -22.67 5.06 -6.59
N ASN A 132 -22.79 5.44 -5.32
CA ASN A 132 -23.03 6.83 -4.91
C ASN A 132 -21.72 7.59 -4.63
N SER A 133 -20.55 6.95 -4.78
CA SER A 133 -19.25 7.62 -4.69
C SER A 133 -18.84 8.30 -6.00
N GLY A 134 -19.47 7.93 -7.11
CA GLY A 134 -19.24 8.52 -8.42
C GLY A 134 -19.52 7.54 -9.56
N LYS A 135 -19.16 7.95 -10.78
CA LYS A 135 -19.34 7.13 -11.98
C LYS A 135 -18.03 6.45 -12.36
N GLU A 136 -17.10 7.20 -12.94
CA GLU A 136 -15.76 6.72 -13.29
C GLU A 136 -14.78 6.88 -12.11
N PHE A 137 -14.75 8.07 -11.54
CA PHE A 137 -13.95 8.46 -10.37
C PHE A 137 -14.81 8.41 -9.12
N ALA A 138 -14.23 7.95 -8.00
CA ALA A 138 -14.87 8.06 -6.69
C ALA A 138 -14.44 9.36 -6.03
N ASN A 139 -15.39 10.27 -5.82
CA ASN A 139 -15.14 11.60 -5.28
C ASN A 139 -15.95 11.91 -4.02
N ASP A 140 -16.81 11.00 -3.58
CA ASP A 140 -17.71 11.20 -2.45
C ASP A 140 -17.78 9.93 -1.59
N PHE A 141 -17.55 10.07 -0.29
CA PHE A 141 -17.33 8.95 0.62
C PHE A 141 -18.23 9.05 1.85
N SER A 142 -18.53 7.91 2.47
CA SER A 142 -19.37 7.92 3.67
C SER A 142 -19.15 6.71 4.55
N ASN A 143 -19.21 6.94 5.86
CA ASN A 143 -19.29 5.93 6.90
C ASN A 143 -20.75 5.59 7.28
N THR A 144 -21.75 6.23 6.65
CA THR A 144 -23.16 6.08 7.02
C THR A 144 -23.74 4.81 6.40
N PRO A 145 -24.50 4.00 7.17
CA PRO A 145 -25.28 2.89 6.63
C PRO A 145 -26.16 3.31 5.46
N GLU A 146 -26.37 2.40 4.50
CA GLU A 146 -27.24 2.59 3.33
C GLU A 146 -26.90 3.77 2.40
N SER A 147 -25.77 4.45 2.62
CA SER A 147 -25.31 5.54 1.74
C SER A 147 -24.94 5.08 0.32
N PHE A 148 -24.66 3.79 0.16
CA PHE A 148 -24.12 3.16 -1.05
C PHE A 148 -22.81 3.79 -1.56
N LYS A 149 -22.09 4.46 -0.67
CA LYS A 149 -20.77 5.07 -0.89
C LYS A 149 -19.70 4.19 -0.28
N SER A 150 -18.52 4.16 -0.90
CA SER A 150 -17.33 3.63 -0.25
C SER A 150 -16.89 4.55 0.90
N SER A 151 -16.14 4.01 1.86
CA SER A 151 -15.45 4.79 2.88
C SER A 151 -13.93 4.72 2.67
N LEU A 152 -13.22 5.79 3.00
CA LEU A 152 -11.77 5.87 2.92
C LEU A 152 -11.11 5.26 4.16
N GLY A 153 -9.78 5.26 4.18
CA GLY A 153 -9.00 5.02 5.38
C GLY A 153 -8.50 3.59 5.54
N PHE A 154 -8.03 3.31 6.75
CA PHE A 154 -7.42 2.02 7.08
C PHE A 154 -8.42 0.98 7.56
N TYR A 155 -8.24 -0.24 7.08
CA TYR A 155 -9.01 -1.42 7.44
C TYR A 155 -8.06 -2.55 7.85
N ALA A 156 -8.46 -3.36 8.82
CA ALA A 156 -7.93 -4.69 9.00
C ALA A 156 -8.79 -5.65 8.15
N THR A 157 -8.14 -6.50 7.36
CA THR A 157 -8.84 -7.63 6.75
C THR A 157 -9.14 -8.67 7.81
N ALA A 158 -10.24 -9.40 7.66
CA ALA A 158 -10.70 -10.35 8.68
C ALA A 158 -10.93 -11.73 8.06
N GLU A 159 -11.95 -12.44 8.55
CA GLU A 159 -12.31 -13.75 8.07
C GLU A 159 -12.99 -13.72 6.69
N THR A 160 -12.83 -14.81 5.96
CA THR A 160 -13.57 -15.04 4.71
C THR A 160 -14.88 -15.76 4.96
N TYR A 161 -15.87 -15.55 4.08
CA TYR A 161 -17.09 -16.34 4.03
C TYR A 161 -17.52 -16.55 2.57
N SER A 162 -18.44 -17.47 2.34
CA SER A 162 -19.07 -17.68 1.03
C SER A 162 -20.46 -17.06 1.03
N GLY A 163 -20.69 -16.10 0.13
CA GLY A 163 -21.98 -15.42 -0.05
C GLY A 163 -22.45 -15.45 -1.50
N GLN A 164 -23.38 -14.55 -1.85
CA GLN A 164 -23.91 -14.43 -3.22
C GLN A 164 -22.82 -14.16 -4.28
N HIS A 165 -21.73 -13.51 -3.89
CA HIS A 165 -20.59 -13.19 -4.75
C HIS A 165 -19.45 -14.22 -4.66
N GLY A 166 -19.71 -15.42 -4.10
CA GLY A 166 -18.71 -16.44 -3.86
C GLY A 166 -17.85 -16.11 -2.65
N LEU A 167 -16.53 -16.34 -2.75
CA LEU A 167 -15.58 -16.02 -1.70
C LEU A 167 -15.53 -14.50 -1.46
N SER A 168 -15.85 -14.09 -0.24
CA SER A 168 -15.84 -12.70 0.21
C SER A 168 -14.98 -12.57 1.46
N LEU A 169 -14.35 -11.41 1.62
CA LEU A 169 -13.46 -11.08 2.73
C LEU A 169 -14.04 -9.93 3.54
N ARG A 170 -14.30 -10.17 4.84
CA ARG A 170 -14.78 -9.11 5.72
C ARG A 170 -13.68 -8.09 6.03
N LEU A 171 -14.11 -6.85 6.23
CA LEU A 171 -13.25 -5.73 6.58
C LEU A 171 -13.69 -5.12 7.91
N ASP A 172 -12.73 -4.77 8.74
CA ASP A 172 -12.92 -3.99 9.97
C ASP A 172 -12.31 -2.61 9.80
N GLY A 173 -13.15 -1.57 9.85
CA GLY A 173 -12.68 -0.19 9.75
C GLY A 173 -11.95 0.25 11.03
N LEU A 174 -10.76 0.82 10.87
CA LEU A 174 -9.86 1.15 11.98
C LEU A 174 -9.88 2.64 12.34
N GLU A 175 -10.68 3.46 11.65
CA GLU A 175 -10.75 4.90 11.82
C GLU A 175 -12.16 5.36 12.22
N SER A 176 -12.28 5.78 13.49
CA SER A 176 -13.52 6.31 14.08
C SER A 176 -14.10 7.47 13.27
N GLY A 177 -15.37 7.37 12.90
CA GLY A 177 -16.08 8.38 12.11
C GLY A 177 -15.75 8.39 10.61
N ILE A 178 -14.70 7.68 10.17
CA ILE A 178 -14.27 7.62 8.77
C ILE A 178 -14.72 6.30 8.12
N ASN A 179 -14.43 5.18 8.76
CA ASN A 179 -14.82 3.85 8.27
C ASN A 179 -15.23 2.86 9.38
N SER A 180 -15.29 3.31 10.63
CA SER A 180 -15.69 2.49 11.79
C SER A 180 -16.98 1.66 11.64
N ASN A 181 -17.90 2.01 10.73
CA ASN A 181 -19.11 1.22 10.49
C ASN A 181 -18.93 0.14 9.41
N ALA A 182 -17.74 -0.07 8.86
CA ALA A 182 -17.51 -0.97 7.71
C ALA A 182 -18.08 -2.38 7.93
N ARG A 183 -17.80 -2.98 9.09
CA ARG A 183 -18.31 -4.31 9.46
C ARG A 183 -19.84 -4.33 9.57
N ALA A 184 -20.43 -3.34 10.25
CA ALA A 184 -21.87 -3.21 10.40
C ALA A 184 -22.62 -2.88 9.10
N ARG A 185 -21.90 -2.36 8.10
CA ARG A 185 -22.39 -2.04 6.75
C ARG A 185 -22.17 -3.16 5.74
N ASP A 186 -21.70 -4.33 6.19
CA ASP A 186 -21.31 -5.45 5.34
C ASP A 186 -20.34 -5.05 4.20
N ILE A 187 -19.41 -4.13 4.49
CA ILE A 187 -18.35 -3.76 3.56
C ILE A 187 -17.31 -4.88 3.51
N VAL A 188 -17.19 -5.50 2.34
CA VAL A 188 -16.34 -6.67 2.09
C VAL A 188 -15.56 -6.50 0.79
N ILE A 189 -14.45 -7.22 0.63
CA ILE A 189 -13.86 -7.45 -0.71
C ILE A 189 -14.51 -8.69 -1.30
N HIS A 190 -14.99 -8.60 -2.54
CA HIS A 190 -15.60 -9.73 -3.24
C HIS A 190 -15.33 -9.69 -4.75
N ALA A 191 -15.61 -10.80 -5.43
CA ALA A 191 -15.59 -10.88 -6.88
C ALA A 191 -16.86 -10.27 -7.49
N ALA A 192 -16.75 -9.63 -8.66
CA ALA A 192 -17.92 -9.20 -9.43
C ALA A 192 -17.65 -9.25 -10.93
N ASP A 193 -18.64 -9.72 -11.70
CA ASP A 193 -18.62 -9.70 -13.16
C ASP A 193 -18.55 -8.27 -13.70
N TYR A 194 -19.14 -7.30 -13.03
CA TYR A 194 -19.12 -5.90 -13.44
C TYR A 194 -17.80 -5.18 -13.11
N ALA A 195 -16.88 -5.80 -12.37
CA ALA A 195 -15.63 -5.21 -11.91
C ALA A 195 -14.43 -5.63 -12.77
N ASN A 196 -14.58 -5.67 -14.09
CA ASN A 196 -13.54 -6.13 -15.01
C ASN A 196 -13.12 -5.05 -16.04
N GLU A 197 -11.92 -5.19 -16.61
CA GLU A 197 -11.38 -4.22 -17.57
C GLU A 197 -12.19 -4.06 -18.86
N ALA A 198 -12.91 -5.10 -19.31
CA ALA A 198 -13.76 -4.99 -20.49
C ALA A 198 -14.92 -4.01 -20.25
N MET A 199 -15.46 -3.93 -19.03
CA MET A 199 -16.43 -2.88 -18.66
C MET A 199 -15.81 -1.49 -18.81
N GLY A 200 -14.59 -1.30 -18.32
CA GLY A 200 -13.86 -0.03 -18.48
C GLY A 200 -13.69 0.36 -19.95
N LYS A 201 -13.29 -0.59 -20.80
CA LYS A 201 -13.12 -0.36 -22.26
C LYS A 201 -14.43 -0.05 -22.97
N ASN A 202 -15.53 -0.71 -22.59
CA ASN A 202 -16.79 -0.63 -23.33
C ASN A 202 -17.63 0.60 -22.96
N GLN A 203 -17.61 1.04 -21.70
CA GLN A 203 -18.49 2.11 -21.21
C GLN A 203 -17.76 3.25 -20.48
N GLY A 204 -16.44 3.17 -20.32
CA GLY A 204 -15.61 4.20 -19.70
C GLY A 204 -15.54 4.14 -18.16
N TYR A 205 -16.12 3.13 -17.53
CA TYR A 205 -16.07 2.94 -16.07
C TYR A 205 -16.41 1.48 -15.72
N LEU A 206 -15.91 0.98 -14.58
CA LEU A 206 -16.37 -0.31 -14.05
C LEU A 206 -17.82 -0.22 -13.57
N GLY A 207 -18.49 -1.36 -13.43
CA GLY A 207 -19.70 -1.40 -12.61
C GLY A 207 -19.42 -0.97 -11.17
N ARG A 208 -20.47 -0.72 -10.41
CA ARG A 208 -20.36 -0.14 -9.07
C ARG A 208 -21.17 -0.94 -8.06
N SER A 209 -20.57 -1.16 -6.90
CA SER A 209 -21.18 -1.90 -5.80
C SER A 209 -22.07 -0.99 -4.94
N LEU A 210 -22.51 -1.49 -3.79
CA LEU A 210 -23.18 -0.70 -2.75
C LEU A 210 -22.21 -0.16 -1.68
N GLY A 211 -20.91 -0.12 -1.97
CA GLY A 211 -19.87 0.43 -1.08
C GLY A 211 -18.61 -0.43 -1.02
N CYS A 212 -18.75 -1.73 -1.27
CA CYS A 212 -17.69 -2.73 -1.28
C CYS A 212 -16.65 -2.50 -2.39
N PRO A 213 -15.34 -2.66 -2.11
CA PRO A 213 -14.35 -2.86 -3.16
C PRO A 213 -14.60 -4.20 -3.88
N ALA A 214 -14.99 -4.15 -5.15
CA ALA A 214 -15.24 -5.36 -5.94
C ALA A 214 -14.12 -5.57 -6.97
N LEU A 215 -13.66 -6.81 -7.10
CA LEU A 215 -12.51 -7.22 -7.91
C LEU A 215 -12.95 -8.05 -9.12
N PRO A 216 -12.13 -8.12 -10.19
CA PRO A 216 -12.34 -9.07 -11.27
C PRO A 216 -12.32 -10.51 -10.74
N ILE A 217 -13.22 -11.35 -11.27
CA ILE A 217 -13.42 -12.74 -10.82
C ILE A 217 -12.12 -13.54 -10.91
N GLU A 218 -11.35 -13.32 -11.97
CA GLU A 218 -10.10 -14.02 -12.28
C GLU A 218 -8.99 -13.85 -11.23
N VAL A 219 -9.01 -12.74 -10.47
CA VAL A 219 -7.96 -12.41 -9.48
C VAL A 219 -8.47 -12.41 -8.04
N ALA A 220 -9.77 -12.25 -7.84
CA ALA A 220 -10.38 -12.08 -6.51
C ALA A 220 -9.99 -13.21 -5.54
N HIS A 221 -10.09 -14.47 -5.96
CA HIS A 221 -9.77 -15.61 -5.09
C HIS A 221 -8.30 -15.60 -4.63
N LYS A 222 -7.37 -15.29 -5.54
CA LYS A 222 -5.93 -15.21 -5.23
C LYS A 222 -5.66 -14.05 -4.27
N ILE A 223 -6.18 -12.86 -4.58
CA ILE A 223 -5.99 -11.65 -3.77
C ILE A 223 -6.57 -11.85 -2.36
N ILE A 224 -7.82 -12.32 -2.24
CA ILE A 224 -8.46 -12.55 -0.94
C ILE A 224 -7.62 -13.51 -0.07
N ASN A 225 -7.10 -14.60 -0.64
CA ASN A 225 -6.26 -15.53 0.13
C ASN A 225 -4.91 -14.95 0.53
N LEU A 226 -4.33 -14.04 -0.26
CA LEU A 226 -3.11 -13.33 0.11
C LEU A 226 -3.36 -12.37 1.29
N ILE A 227 -4.47 -11.64 1.26
CA ILE A 227 -4.71 -10.50 2.16
C ILE A 227 -5.61 -10.82 3.36
N LYS A 228 -6.29 -11.97 3.44
CA LYS A 228 -7.12 -12.32 4.62
C LYS A 228 -6.30 -12.40 5.92
N ASP A 229 -6.99 -12.42 7.05
CA ASP A 229 -6.42 -12.66 8.39
C ASP A 229 -5.48 -11.52 8.89
N GLU A 230 -6.04 -10.34 9.15
CA GLU A 230 -5.39 -9.18 9.77
C GLU A 230 -4.19 -8.63 8.99
N SER A 231 -4.33 -8.53 7.66
CA SER A 231 -3.49 -7.67 6.83
C SER A 231 -4.03 -6.25 6.76
N CYS A 232 -3.18 -5.31 6.35
CA CYS A 232 -3.58 -3.92 6.19
C CYS A 232 -4.19 -3.69 4.81
N LEU A 233 -5.37 -3.08 4.79
CA LEU A 233 -5.96 -2.47 3.59
C LEU A 233 -6.09 -0.97 3.82
N PHE A 234 -5.63 -0.20 2.85
CA PHE A 234 -5.74 1.25 2.85
C PHE A 234 -6.47 1.74 1.60
N ILE A 235 -7.56 2.47 1.79
CA ILE A 235 -8.31 3.12 0.71
C ILE A 235 -8.00 4.61 0.75
N TYR A 236 -7.21 5.07 -0.23
CA TYR A 236 -6.72 6.44 -0.33
C TYR A 236 -7.58 7.30 -1.25
N HIS A 237 -7.72 8.58 -0.88
CA HIS A 237 -8.10 9.66 -1.78
C HIS A 237 -7.45 10.97 -1.30
N ALA A 238 -7.08 11.86 -2.21
CA ALA A 238 -6.37 13.11 -1.92
C ALA A 238 -7.27 14.23 -1.35
N ASP A 239 -8.37 13.88 -0.65
CA ASP A 239 -9.27 14.89 -0.07
C ASP A 239 -8.63 15.53 1.16
N LYS A 240 -8.01 16.69 0.94
CA LYS A 240 -7.36 17.51 1.96
C LYS A 240 -8.34 18.16 2.93
N LYS A 241 -9.58 18.40 2.53
CA LYS A 241 -10.58 19.10 3.34
C LYS A 241 -11.31 18.16 4.29
N ASP A 242 -11.40 16.87 3.93
CA ASP A 242 -12.09 15.87 4.72
C ASP A 242 -11.15 14.79 5.27
N TYR A 243 -10.80 13.78 4.47
CA TYR A 243 -10.11 12.59 4.98
C TYR A 243 -8.71 12.88 5.54
N LEU A 244 -7.86 13.56 4.77
CA LEU A 244 -6.46 13.75 5.16
C LEU A 244 -6.31 14.63 6.40
N SER A 245 -7.26 15.55 6.65
CA SER A 245 -7.24 16.40 7.85
C SER A 245 -7.83 15.72 9.09
N LYS A 246 -8.71 14.72 8.91
CA LYS A 246 -9.40 14.02 10.02
C LYS A 246 -8.72 12.72 10.46
N SER A 247 -7.92 12.10 9.60
CA SER A 247 -7.27 10.83 9.93
C SER A 247 -6.26 10.98 11.07
N LYS A 248 -6.50 10.33 12.20
CA LYS A 248 -5.54 10.25 13.32
C LYS A 248 -4.35 9.34 13.05
N LEU A 249 -4.42 8.54 11.98
CA LEU A 249 -3.30 7.69 11.55
C LEU A 249 -2.34 8.47 10.65
N LEU A 250 -2.85 9.46 9.91
CA LEU A 250 -2.05 10.31 9.03
C LEU A 250 -1.59 11.62 9.68
N ASN A 251 -2.17 12.04 10.80
CA ASN A 251 -1.78 13.24 11.56
C ASN A 251 -1.09 12.88 12.87
#